data_AF-A0A351MEG9-F1
#
_entry.id   AF-A0A351MEG9-F1
#
_cell.length_a   1.000
_cell.length_b   1.000
_cell.length_c   1.000
_cell.angle_alpha   90.00
_cell.angle_beta   90.00
_cell.angle_gamma   90.00
#
_symmetry.space_group_name_H-M   'P 1'
#
loop_
_entity.id
_entity.type
_entity.pdbx_description
1 polymer ?
#
loop_
_entity_poly.entity_id
_entity_poly.type
_entity_poly.pdbx_seq_one_letter_code
_entity_poly.pdbx_strand_id
1 'polypeptide(L)'
;MSDPITSEIEAAAFRRLVEHLRQNTALQNIDLMNLAGFCRNCLARWYAEEARARGVAMDEGSARERIYGMPYAEWKARHQQG
;
A
#
# COMPACT_ATOMS: atom_id res chain seq x y z
N MET A 1 -23.66 7.72 2.85
CA MET A 1 -23.30 6.37 2.34
C MET A 1 -22.91 6.54 0.89
N SER A 2 -21.68 6.21 0.53
CA SER A 2 -21.28 6.18 -0.88
C SER A 2 -22.04 5.05 -1.59
N ASP A 3 -22.59 5.33 -2.76
CA ASP A 3 -23.26 4.35 -3.62
C ASP A 3 -22.27 3.22 -4.03
N PRO A 4 -22.70 1.95 -4.23
CA PRO A 4 -21.78 0.84 -4.52
C PRO A 4 -20.81 1.12 -5.67
N ILE A 5 -21.27 1.84 -6.71
CA ILE A 5 -20.43 2.25 -7.84
C ILE A 5 -19.28 3.15 -7.39
N THR A 6 -19.53 4.06 -6.44
CA THR A 6 -18.49 4.95 -5.90
C THR A 6 -17.41 4.14 -5.18
N SER A 7 -17.81 3.15 -4.36
CA SER A 7 -16.86 2.27 -3.66
C SER A 7 -16.00 1.45 -4.63
N GLU A 8 -16.58 0.97 -5.72
CA GLU A 8 -15.86 0.22 -6.75
C GLU A 8 -14.84 1.09 -7.50
N ILE A 9 -15.21 2.34 -7.82
CA ILE A 9 -14.33 3.32 -8.46
C ILE A 9 -13.16 3.68 -7.54
N GLU A 10 -13.43 3.97 -6.27
CA GLU A 10 -12.39 4.28 -5.27
C GLU A 10 -11.42 3.11 -5.10
N ALA A 11 -11.94 1.89 -5.01
CA ALA A 11 -11.12 0.69 -4.93
C ALA A 11 -10.28 0.48 -6.21
N ALA A 12 -10.83 0.77 -7.40
CA ALA A 12 -10.10 0.70 -8.66
C ALA A 12 -8.99 1.75 -8.76
N ALA A 13 -9.25 2.99 -8.33
CA ALA A 13 -8.26 4.05 -8.26
C ALA A 13 -7.11 3.69 -7.29
N PHE A 14 -7.45 3.14 -6.11
CA PHE A 14 -6.45 2.67 -5.15
C PHE A 14 -5.58 1.54 -5.73
N ARG A 15 -6.18 0.54 -6.38
CA ARG A 15 -5.42 -0.52 -7.06
C ARG A 15 -4.47 0.04 -8.12
N ARG A 16 -4.91 1.05 -8.88
CA ARG A 16 -4.07 1.72 -9.89
C ARG A 16 -2.91 2.50 -9.28
N LEU A 17 -3.12 3.17 -8.15
CA LEU A 17 -2.05 3.85 -7.40
C LEU A 17 -1.01 2.85 -6.91
N VAL A 18 -1.46 1.74 -6.30
CA VAL A 18 -0.58 0.68 -5.81
C VAL A 18 0.28 0.13 -6.95
N GLU A 19 -0.33 -0.18 -8.09
CA GLU A 19 0.40 -0.67 -9.26
C GLU A 19 1.41 0.35 -9.79
N HIS A 20 1.02 1.63 -9.88
CA HIS A 20 1.94 2.69 -10.26
C HIS A 20 3.17 2.75 -9.33
N LEU A 21 2.98 2.65 -8.02
CA LEU A 21 4.08 2.68 -7.05
C LEU A 21 4.97 1.43 -7.10
N ARG A 22 4.45 0.29 -7.56
CA ARG A 22 5.23 -0.95 -7.79
C ARG A 22 6.11 -0.85 -9.02
N GLN A 23 5.60 -0.26 -10.09
CA GLN A 23 6.35 -0.04 -11.33
C GLN A 23 7.46 1.02 -11.15
N ASN A 24 7.25 1.98 -10.25
CA ASN A 24 8.19 3.06 -9.96
C ASN A 24 9.05 2.75 -8.71
N THR A 25 9.82 1.65 -8.76
CA THR A 25 10.70 1.23 -7.65
C THR A 25 11.80 2.24 -7.32
N ALA A 26 12.17 3.10 -8.25
CA ALA A 26 13.13 4.19 -8.01
C ALA A 26 12.65 5.21 -6.98
N LEU A 27 11.33 5.37 -6.79
CA LEU A 27 10.78 6.24 -5.76
C LEU A 27 10.94 5.56 -4.40
N GLN A 28 11.92 5.98 -3.60
CA GLN A 28 12.11 5.41 -2.27
C GLN A 28 11.01 5.88 -1.31
N ASN A 29 10.73 5.06 -0.30
CA ASN A 29 9.74 5.45 0.72
C ASN A 29 10.15 6.72 1.46
N ILE A 30 11.45 6.95 1.66
CA ILE A 30 11.96 8.16 2.32
C ILE A 30 11.66 9.42 1.50
N ASP A 31 11.81 9.35 0.18
CA ASP A 31 11.52 10.48 -0.72
C ASP A 31 10.03 10.82 -0.71
N LEU A 32 9.18 9.79 -0.77
CA LEU A 32 7.73 9.96 -0.66
C LEU A 32 7.31 10.55 0.69
N MET A 33 7.94 10.10 1.78
CA MET A 33 7.69 10.67 3.11
C MET A 33 8.09 12.14 3.18
N ASN A 34 9.26 12.50 2.65
CA ASN A 34 9.77 13.87 2.68
C ASN A 34 8.94 14.83 1.82
N LEU A 35 8.46 14.36 0.66
CA LEU A 35 7.73 15.20 -0.30
C LEU A 35 6.22 15.28 0.02
N ALA A 36 5.60 14.15 0.33
CA ALA A 36 4.14 14.01 0.37
C ALA A 36 3.60 13.62 1.75
N GLY A 37 4.46 13.34 2.73
CA GLY A 37 4.04 12.95 4.09
C GLY A 37 3.46 11.53 4.20
N PHE A 38 3.52 10.73 3.14
CA PHE A 38 3.15 9.31 3.16
C PHE A 38 4.02 8.49 2.21
N CYS A 39 4.08 7.17 2.43
CA CYS A 39 4.77 6.24 1.55
C CYS A 39 4.01 4.90 1.46
N ARG A 40 4.61 3.90 0.79
CA ARG A 40 4.01 2.56 0.65
C ARG A 40 3.71 1.89 2.00
N ASN A 41 4.55 2.12 3.01
CA ASN A 41 4.32 1.60 4.35
C ASN A 41 3.10 2.24 5.03
N CYS A 42 2.83 3.53 4.76
CA CYS A 42 1.62 4.19 5.24
C CYS A 42 0.36 3.57 4.62
N LEU A 43 0.38 3.30 3.32
CA LEU A 43 -0.71 2.62 2.62
C LEU A 43 -0.98 1.22 3.20
N ALA A 44 0.08 0.47 3.50
CA ALA A 44 -0.04 -0.86 4.11
C ALA A 44 -0.65 -0.79 5.51
N ARG A 45 -0.22 0.19 6.32
CA ARG A 45 -0.79 0.41 7.66
C ARG A 45 -2.26 0.76 7.59
N TRP A 46 -2.65 1.72 6.74
CA TRP A 46 -4.06 2.10 6.57
C TRP A 46 -4.91 0.92 6.11
N TYR A 47 -4.40 0.10 5.18
CA TYR A 47 -5.09 -1.11 4.75
C TYR A 47 -5.35 -2.09 5.90
N ALA A 48 -4.35 -2.30 6.77
CA ALA A 48 -4.49 -3.16 7.95
C ALA A 48 -5.43 -2.57 9.01
N GLU A 49 -5.41 -1.26 9.22
CA GLU A 49 -6.31 -0.55 10.14
C GLU A 49 -7.77 -0.65 9.67
N GLU A 50 -8.03 -0.38 8.39
CA GLU A 50 -9.38 -0.47 7.82
C GLU A 50 -9.92 -1.91 7.80
N ALA A 51 -9.05 -2.91 7.57
CA ALA A 51 -9.43 -4.32 7.67
C ALA A 51 -9.83 -4.68 9.11
N ARG A 52 -9.00 -4.33 10.09
CA ARG A 52 -9.27 -4.58 11.52
C ARG A 52 -10.54 -3.88 12.00
N ALA A 53 -10.77 -2.64 11.56
CA ALA A 53 -11.99 -1.88 11.86
C ALA A 53 -13.27 -2.57 11.35
N ARG A 54 -13.16 -3.41 10.31
CA ARG A 54 -14.25 -4.21 9.74
C ARG A 54 -14.28 -5.65 10.27
N GLY A 55 -13.52 -5.96 11.32
CA GLY A 55 -13.44 -7.29 11.92
C GLY A 55 -12.65 -8.31 11.08
N VAL A 56 -11.91 -7.86 10.06
CA VAL A 56 -11.06 -8.73 9.25
C VAL A 56 -9.67 -8.76 9.88
N ALA A 57 -9.24 -9.93 10.33
CA ALA A 57 -7.88 -10.13 10.83
C ALA A 57 -6.86 -9.86 9.71
N MET A 58 -5.96 -8.91 9.96
CA MET A 58 -4.92 -8.51 9.02
C MET A 58 -3.67 -8.11 9.81
N ASP A 59 -2.57 -8.81 9.59
CA ASP A 59 -1.27 -8.44 10.13
C ASP A 59 -0.53 -7.49 9.17
N GLU A 60 0.51 -6.82 9.68
CA GLU A 60 1.27 -5.84 8.89
C GLU A 60 2.02 -6.47 7.70
N GLY A 61 2.46 -7.73 7.83
CA GLY A 61 3.15 -8.45 6.75
C GLY A 61 2.21 -8.68 5.58
N SER A 62 1.03 -9.25 5.84
CA SER A 62 -0.02 -9.46 4.85
C SER A 62 -0.45 -8.15 4.17
N ALA A 63 -0.57 -7.07 4.94
CA ALA A 63 -0.93 -5.78 4.38
C ALA A 63 0.19 -5.19 3.50
N ARG A 64 1.45 -5.32 3.92
CA ARG A 64 2.60 -4.93 3.09
C ARG A 64 2.62 -5.74 1.80
N GLU A 65 2.41 -7.05 1.84
CA GLU A 65 2.35 -7.89 0.64
C GLU A 65 1.30 -7.39 -0.36
N ARG A 66 0.12 -6.98 0.13
CA ARG A 66 -0.93 -6.40 -0.72
C ARG A 66 -0.52 -5.08 -1.36
N ILE A 67 0.35 -4.28 -0.73
CA ILE A 67 0.84 -3.02 -1.31
C ILE A 67 2.07 -3.26 -2.21
N TYR A 68 3.04 -4.05 -1.77
CA TYR A 68 4.30 -4.27 -2.50
C TYR A 68 4.16 -5.29 -3.64
N GLY A 69 3.12 -6.13 -3.63
CA GLY A 69 2.89 -7.16 -4.65
C GLY A 69 3.76 -8.41 -4.48
N MET A 70 4.57 -8.46 -3.43
CA MET A 70 5.44 -9.58 -3.06
C MET A 70 5.73 -9.51 -1.54
N PRO A 71 6.22 -10.61 -0.93
CA PRO A 71 6.69 -10.61 0.45
C PRO A 71 7.62 -9.43 0.73
N TYR A 72 7.36 -8.69 1.80
CA TYR A 72 8.13 -7.48 2.11
C TYR A 72 9.64 -7.76 2.25
N ALA A 73 9.99 -8.94 2.77
CA ALA A 73 11.37 -9.40 2.86
C ALA A 73 12.04 -9.52 1.48
N GLU A 74 11.31 -10.00 0.48
CA GLU A 74 11.78 -10.14 -0.90
C GLU A 74 11.91 -8.77 -1.58
N TRP A 75 10.95 -7.88 -1.37
CA TRP A 75 11.00 -6.52 -1.91
C TRP A 75 12.20 -5.74 -1.35
N LYS A 76 12.42 -5.82 -0.03
CA LYS A 76 13.55 -5.18 0.64
C LYS A 76 14.88 -5.68 0.08
N ALA A 77 15.02 -7.00 -0.13
CA ALA A 77 16.22 -7.58 -0.69
C ALA A 77 16.50 -7.14 -2.14
N ARG A 78 15.45 -6.90 -2.94
CA ARG A 78 15.58 -6.57 -4.38
C ARG A 78 15.71 -5.09 -4.68
N HIS A 79 15.11 -4.22 -3.86
CA HIS A 79 14.85 -2.83 -4.24
C HIS A 79 15.18 -1.78 -3.19
N GLN A 80 15.41 -2.16 -1.93
CA GLN A 80 15.75 -1.19 -0.89
C GLN A 80 17.27 -1.04 -0.80
N GLN A 81 17.79 0.10 -1.28
CA GLN A 81 19.15 0.52 -0.98
C GLN A 81 19.15 1.29 0.35
N GLY A 82 20.15 1.01 1.18
CA GLY A 82 20.28 1.54 2.54
C GLY A 82 20.54 3.04 2.57
#